data_AF-A0A6N2W1E7-F1
#
_entry.id   AF-A0A6N2W1E7-F1
#
_cell.length_a   1.000
_cell.length_b   1.000
_cell.length_c   1.000
_cell.angle_alpha   90.00
_cell.angle_beta   90.00
_cell.angle_gamma   90.00
#
_symmetry.space_group_name_H-M   'P 1'
#
loop_
_entity.id
_entity.type
_entity.pdbx_description
1 polymer ?
#
loop_
_entity_poly.entity_id
_entity_poly.type
_entity_poly.pdbx_seq_one_letter_code
_entity_poly.pdbx_strand_id
1 'polypeptide(L)'
;MKKEINEVFTQTVLLLSSKDFISLNVEYIDGTKIESKANKYTFVWRKTVERNRERLMKKIHVLLGQIDDVIAREKSSENNEEVEFTPAMLTEMAGELRHALEQVSEPSAKEEKTELKKKRKQLKELEEHRDKLQEYDCHPETLQERNSYSKTDKDATFMRMKEDAMRNGQTKPGYNLQIGTENQFITDFALFPNPTDTLTLIPFLQSFSNRYDRMPIRWLLIPAMAPKRITASCPKTAWKPT
;
A
#
# COMPACT_ATOMS: atom_id res chain seq x y z
N MET A 1 16.38 13.11 2.27
CA MET A 1 16.14 13.19 3.72
C MET A 1 16.27 11.84 4.47
N LYS A 2 15.65 10.73 4.01
CA LYS A 2 15.72 9.44 4.74
C LYS A 2 17.14 8.87 4.85
N LYS A 3 17.98 9.02 3.82
CA LYS A 3 19.35 8.50 3.82
C LYS A 3 20.24 9.29 4.77
N GLU A 4 20.08 10.61 4.75
CA GLU A 4 20.82 11.58 5.52
C GLU A 4 20.55 11.43 7.02
N ILE A 5 19.29 11.21 7.42
CA ILE A 5 18.94 10.92 8.82
C ILE A 5 19.59 9.61 9.28
N ASN A 6 19.57 8.57 8.44
CA ASN A 6 20.21 7.29 8.75
C ASN A 6 21.72 7.44 8.92
N GLU A 7 22.37 8.21 8.05
CA GLU A 7 23.81 8.46 8.11
C GLU A 7 24.21 9.20 9.38
N VAL A 8 23.53 10.30 9.71
CA VAL A 8 23.78 11.07 10.95
C VAL A 8 23.54 10.21 12.20
N PHE A 9 22.48 9.40 12.19
CA PHE A 9 22.21 8.46 13.28
C PHE A 9 23.36 7.45 13.44
N THR A 10 23.77 6.78 12.36
CA THR A 10 24.86 5.80 12.39
C THR A 10 26.16 6.43 12.90
N GLN A 11 26.52 7.63 12.43
CA GLN A 11 27.69 8.36 12.91
C GLN A 11 27.62 8.67 14.41
N THR A 12 26.45 9.03 14.91
CA THR A 12 26.23 9.32 16.34
C THR A 12 26.43 8.06 17.19
N VAL A 13 25.91 6.91 16.75
CA VAL A 13 26.09 5.63 17.43
C VAL A 13 27.56 5.20 17.42
N LEU A 14 28.26 5.35 16.28
CA LEU A 14 29.69 5.07 16.18
C LEU A 14 30.53 5.97 17.10
N LEU A 15 30.17 7.25 17.24
CA LEU A 15 30.82 8.15 18.19
C LEU A 15 30.63 7.69 19.64
N LEU A 16 29.42 7.25 20.02
CA LEU A 16 29.16 6.69 21.35
C LEU A 16 29.99 5.44 21.60
N SER A 17 30.13 4.58 20.59
CA SER A 17 30.97 3.39 20.67
C SER A 17 32.45 3.73 20.83
N SER A 18 32.96 4.73 20.08
CA SER A 18 34.35 5.18 20.19
C SER A 18 34.71 5.80 21.55
N LYS A 19 33.69 6.21 22.32
CA LYS A 19 33.82 6.77 23.67
C LYS A 19 33.49 5.75 24.76
N ASP A 20 33.36 4.47 24.40
CA ASP A 20 33.08 3.35 25.31
C ASP A 20 31.74 3.46 26.07
N PHE A 21 30.78 4.27 25.59
CA PHE A 21 29.43 4.30 26.18
C PHE A 21 28.63 3.04 25.81
N ILE A 22 28.90 2.49 24.63
CA ILE A 22 28.27 1.29 24.07
C ILE A 22 29.31 0.41 23.38
N SER A 23 29.09 -0.90 23.36
CA SER A 23 30.03 -1.86 22.76
C SER A 23 29.60 -2.35 21.39
N LEU A 24 28.31 -2.20 21.05
CA LEU A 24 27.63 -2.79 19.90
C LEU A 24 27.73 -4.33 19.86
N ASN A 25 28.08 -4.97 20.98
CA ASN A 25 28.19 -6.43 21.09
C ASN A 25 26.86 -7.06 21.52
N VAL A 26 26.03 -6.30 22.22
CA VAL A 26 24.72 -6.74 22.69
C VAL A 26 23.67 -5.80 22.14
N GLU A 27 22.59 -6.38 21.61
CA GLU A 27 21.45 -5.60 21.13
C GLU A 27 20.15 -6.11 21.77
N TYR A 28 19.43 -5.21 22.44
CA TYR A 28 18.10 -5.48 22.98
C TYR A 28 17.04 -4.91 22.04
N ILE A 29 16.21 -5.80 21.50
CA ILE A 29 15.25 -5.48 20.43
C ILE A 29 13.84 -5.39 21.00
N ASP A 30 13.15 -4.29 20.70
CA ASP A 30 11.71 -4.13 20.97
C ASP A 30 10.98 -3.50 19.77
N GLY A 31 9.71 -3.88 19.64
CA GLY A 31 8.84 -3.50 18.54
C GLY A 31 7.67 -2.63 19.00
N THR A 32 7.45 -1.50 18.33
CA THR A 32 6.30 -0.64 18.54
C THR A 32 5.65 -0.22 17.23
N LYS A 33 4.34 0.02 17.26
CA LYS A 33 3.60 0.50 16.10
C LYS A 33 3.35 1.99 16.24
N ILE A 34 3.71 2.75 15.23
CA ILE A 34 3.48 4.19 15.16
C ILE A 34 2.43 4.52 14.11
N GLU A 35 1.46 5.36 14.45
CA GLU A 35 0.41 5.80 13.53
C GLU A 35 1.00 6.82 12.54
N SER A 36 0.73 6.66 11.25
CA SER A 36 1.15 7.65 10.25
C SER A 36 0.22 8.87 10.28
N LYS A 37 0.74 10.05 9.92
CA LYS A 37 -0.04 11.26 9.64
C LYS A 37 -0.73 11.18 8.27
N ALA A 38 -1.29 10.02 7.96
CA ALA A 38 -2.01 9.76 6.73
C ALA A 38 -3.52 9.86 6.97
N ASN A 39 -4.29 10.05 5.89
CA ASN A 39 -5.74 10.00 6.00
C ASN A 39 -6.19 8.58 6.36
N LYS A 40 -6.93 8.45 7.47
CA LYS A 40 -7.36 7.19 8.08
C LYS A 40 -8.43 6.46 7.26
N TYR A 41 -9.05 7.13 6.29
CA TYR A 41 -10.19 6.62 5.53
C TYR A 41 -9.84 6.26 4.08
N THR A 42 -8.65 6.61 3.58
CA THR A 42 -8.29 6.44 2.17
C THR A 42 -7.22 5.37 1.99
N PHE A 43 -7.64 4.20 1.50
CA PHE A 43 -6.79 3.03 1.39
C PHE A 43 -6.88 2.33 0.04
N VAL A 44 -5.82 1.61 -0.29
CA VAL A 44 -5.75 0.72 -1.45
C VAL A 44 -5.30 -0.66 -0.98
N TRP A 45 -6.04 -1.69 -1.38
CA TRP A 45 -5.78 -3.09 -1.02
C TRP A 45 -5.45 -3.88 -2.28
N ARG A 46 -4.38 -4.68 -2.24
CA ARG A 46 -3.94 -5.51 -3.37
C ARG A 46 -5.08 -6.34 -3.96
N LYS A 47 -5.76 -7.14 -3.14
CA LYS A 47 -6.88 -8.01 -3.57
C LYS A 47 -8.04 -7.22 -4.19
N THR A 48 -8.27 -5.99 -3.73
CA THR A 48 -9.33 -5.13 -4.28
C THR A 48 -8.92 -4.58 -5.64
N VAL A 49 -7.65 -4.16 -5.78
CA VAL A 49 -7.08 -3.72 -7.04
C VAL A 49 -7.13 -4.84 -8.08
N GLU A 50 -6.63 -6.03 -7.75
CA GLU A 50 -6.63 -7.20 -8.65
C GLU A 50 -8.05 -7.54 -9.14
N ARG A 51 -9.00 -7.69 -8.21
CA ARG A 51 -10.40 -7.98 -8.55
C ARG A 51 -11.04 -6.88 -9.40
N ASN A 52 -10.74 -5.62 -9.11
CA ASN A 52 -11.32 -4.51 -9.87
C ASN A 52 -10.68 -4.37 -11.25
N ARG A 53 -9.38 -4.67 -11.39
CA ARG A 53 -8.69 -4.76 -12.68
C ARG A 53 -9.31 -5.86 -13.54
N GLU A 54 -9.48 -7.07 -13.00
CA GLU A 54 -10.16 -8.17 -13.72
C GLU A 54 -11.57 -7.78 -14.20
N ARG A 55 -12.35 -7.12 -13.33
CA ARG A 55 -13.69 -6.63 -13.69
C ARG A 55 -13.64 -5.55 -14.77
N LEU A 56 -12.63 -4.66 -14.72
CA LEU A 56 -12.43 -3.65 -15.75
C LEU A 56 -12.08 -4.31 -17.09
N MET A 57 -11.20 -5.31 -17.10
CA MET A 57 -10.86 -6.07 -18.31
C MET A 57 -12.09 -6.71 -18.93
N LYS A 58 -12.98 -7.33 -18.13
CA LYS A 58 -14.25 -7.87 -18.65
C LYS A 58 -15.14 -6.79 -19.26
N LYS A 59 -15.20 -5.59 -18.68
CA LYS A 59 -15.96 -4.47 -19.23
C LYS A 59 -15.37 -3.98 -20.55
N ILE A 60 -14.04 -3.91 -20.66
CA ILE A 60 -13.33 -3.56 -21.88
C ILE A 60 -13.67 -4.58 -22.99
N HIS A 61 -13.60 -5.89 -22.71
CA HIS A 61 -13.98 -6.93 -23.67
C HIS A 61 -15.42 -6.75 -24.16
N VAL A 62 -16.38 -6.49 -23.27
CA VAL A 62 -17.78 -6.25 -23.64
C VAL A 62 -17.94 -4.97 -24.47
N LEU A 63 -17.26 -3.89 -24.10
CA LEU A 63 -17.32 -2.62 -24.82
C LEU A 63 -16.73 -2.74 -26.21
N LEU A 64 -15.60 -3.43 -26.36
CA LEU A 64 -14.97 -3.70 -27.64
C LEU A 64 -15.84 -4.63 -28.49
N GLY A 65 -16.44 -5.68 -27.91
CA GLY A 65 -17.43 -6.50 -28.62
C GLY A 65 -18.63 -5.69 -29.13
N GLN A 66 -19.08 -4.66 -28.41
CA GLN A 66 -20.14 -3.77 -28.89
C GLN A 66 -19.68 -2.79 -29.99
N ILE A 67 -18.40 -2.47 -30.02
CA ILE A 67 -17.78 -1.66 -31.07
C ILE A 67 -17.57 -2.54 -32.30
N ASP A 68 -17.05 -3.75 -32.12
CA ASP A 68 -16.83 -4.74 -33.15
C ASP A 68 -18.15 -5.26 -33.71
N ASP A 69 -19.23 -5.45 -32.95
CA ASP A 69 -20.56 -5.77 -33.52
C ASP A 69 -21.13 -4.64 -34.42
N VAL A 70 -20.61 -3.42 -34.23
CA VAL A 70 -20.91 -2.25 -35.06
C VAL A 70 -19.96 -2.18 -36.28
N ILE A 71 -18.71 -2.61 -36.15
CA ILE A 71 -17.69 -2.67 -37.22
C ILE A 71 -17.83 -3.96 -38.07
N ALA A 72 -18.25 -5.07 -37.50
CA ALA A 72 -18.43 -6.39 -38.11
C ALA A 72 -19.72 -6.46 -38.96
N ARG A 73 -20.65 -5.52 -38.75
CA ARG A 73 -21.65 -5.19 -39.77
C ARG A 73 -21.02 -4.63 -41.06
N GLU A 74 -19.74 -4.25 -41.05
CA GLU A 74 -18.95 -3.86 -42.23
C GLU A 74 -17.79 -4.82 -42.58
N LYS A 75 -17.15 -5.53 -41.64
CA LYS A 75 -16.15 -6.58 -41.94
C LYS A 75 -16.09 -7.67 -40.86
N SER A 76 -16.44 -8.91 -41.23
CA SER A 76 -16.33 -10.10 -40.39
C SER A 76 -14.88 -10.49 -40.08
N SER A 77 -14.54 -10.79 -38.81
CA SER A 77 -14.27 -12.16 -38.33
C SER A 77 -13.64 -12.20 -36.93
N GLU A 78 -13.96 -13.30 -36.25
CA GLU A 78 -13.72 -13.68 -34.85
C GLU A 78 -12.25 -13.82 -34.44
N ASN A 79 -11.96 -13.61 -33.15
CA ASN A 79 -11.01 -14.43 -32.38
C ASN A 79 -11.30 -14.34 -30.87
N ASN A 80 -11.54 -15.51 -30.25
CA ASN A 80 -11.72 -15.71 -28.81
C ASN A 80 -10.38 -16.18 -28.19
N GLU A 81 -9.40 -15.29 -28.13
CA GLU A 81 -8.28 -15.45 -27.20
C GLU A 81 -8.52 -14.52 -26.01
N GLU A 82 -8.13 -14.93 -24.79
CA GLU A 82 -8.06 -14.03 -23.64
C GLU A 82 -6.96 -12.98 -23.88
N VAL A 83 -7.23 -12.03 -24.77
CA VAL A 83 -6.30 -10.95 -25.10
C VAL A 83 -6.23 -10.01 -23.90
N GLU A 84 -5.08 -9.99 -23.24
CA GLU A 84 -4.83 -8.98 -22.22
C GLU A 84 -4.59 -7.63 -22.90
N PHE A 85 -5.59 -6.74 -22.85
CA PHE A 85 -5.46 -5.37 -23.33
C PHE A 85 -4.48 -4.56 -22.49
N THR A 86 -3.60 -3.83 -23.17
CA THR A 86 -2.73 -2.83 -22.52
C THR A 86 -3.29 -1.42 -22.71
N PRO A 87 -2.96 -0.45 -21.83
CA PRO A 87 -3.33 0.94 -22.03
C PRO A 87 -2.87 1.51 -23.39
N ALA A 88 -1.74 1.03 -23.92
CA ALA A 88 -1.24 1.44 -25.23
C ALA A 88 -2.17 0.95 -26.37
N MET A 89 -2.57 -0.33 -26.35
CA MET A 89 -3.53 -0.87 -27.32
C MET A 89 -4.86 -0.13 -27.28
N LEU A 90 -5.39 0.17 -26.08
CA LEU A 90 -6.63 0.95 -25.95
C LEU A 90 -6.47 2.38 -26.48
N THR A 91 -5.26 2.95 -26.41
CA THR A 91 -4.96 4.28 -26.98
C THR A 91 -5.04 4.25 -28.50
N GLU A 92 -4.47 3.22 -29.13
CA GLU A 92 -4.50 3.02 -30.58
C GLU A 92 -5.93 2.83 -31.06
N MET A 93 -6.68 1.91 -30.45
CA MET A 93 -8.09 1.64 -30.79
C MET A 93 -8.98 2.87 -30.61
N ALA A 94 -8.78 3.65 -29.53
CA ALA A 94 -9.49 4.91 -29.33
C ALA A 94 -9.13 5.95 -30.41
N GLY A 95 -7.87 5.97 -30.87
CA GLY A 95 -7.42 6.81 -31.97
C GLY A 95 -8.09 6.45 -33.29
N GLU A 96 -8.14 5.17 -33.63
CA GLU A 96 -8.81 4.66 -34.83
C GLU A 96 -10.31 5.00 -34.82
N LEU A 97 -11.00 4.77 -33.70
CA LEU A 97 -12.41 5.11 -33.54
C LEU A 97 -12.67 6.61 -33.67
N ARG A 98 -11.76 7.43 -33.14
CA ARG A 98 -11.84 8.89 -33.25
C ARG A 98 -11.69 9.34 -34.71
N HIS A 99 -10.69 8.81 -35.41
CA HIS A 99 -10.50 9.11 -36.83
C HIS A 99 -11.69 8.66 -37.66
N ALA A 100 -12.22 7.45 -37.41
CA ALA A 100 -13.44 6.97 -38.07
C ALA A 100 -14.64 7.89 -37.83
N LEU A 101 -14.77 8.48 -36.64
CA LEU A 101 -15.83 9.44 -36.33
C LEU A 101 -15.66 10.81 -37.01
N GLU A 102 -14.43 11.24 -37.27
CA GLU A 102 -14.13 12.50 -37.96
C GLU A 102 -14.41 12.44 -39.47
N GLN A 103 -14.31 11.24 -40.06
CA GLN A 103 -14.59 11.01 -41.49
C GLN A 103 -16.10 10.91 -41.81
N VAL A 104 -16.98 10.86 -40.80
CA VAL A 104 -18.43 10.80 -41.00
C VAL A 104 -18.99 12.19 -41.31
N SER A 105 -19.62 12.34 -42.49
CA SER A 105 -20.32 13.56 -42.91
C SER A 105 -21.46 13.95 -41.97
N GLU A 106 -21.87 15.23 -41.97
CA GLU A 106 -22.94 15.70 -41.08
C GLU A 106 -24.23 14.88 -41.23
N PRO A 107 -24.75 14.30 -40.13
CA PRO A 107 -25.89 13.39 -40.20
C PRO A 107 -27.18 14.16 -40.53
N SER A 108 -27.88 13.69 -41.56
CA SER A 108 -29.11 14.32 -42.06
C SER A 108 -30.35 13.77 -41.35
N ALA A 109 -30.32 12.48 -40.98
CA ALA A 109 -31.44 11.77 -40.35
C ALA A 109 -31.34 11.74 -38.82
N LYS A 110 -32.50 11.61 -38.15
CA LYS A 110 -32.57 11.53 -36.67
C LYS A 110 -31.90 10.25 -36.13
N GLU A 111 -31.94 9.17 -36.89
CA GLU A 111 -31.33 7.87 -36.55
C GLU A 111 -29.80 7.90 -36.65
N GLU A 112 -29.26 8.54 -37.70
CA GLU A 112 -27.81 8.76 -37.86
C GLU A 112 -27.24 9.60 -36.70
N LYS A 113 -27.99 10.63 -36.26
CA LYS A 113 -27.62 11.44 -35.08
C LYS A 113 -27.56 10.61 -33.80
N THR A 114 -28.46 9.64 -33.63
CA THR A 114 -28.46 8.78 -32.44
C THR A 114 -27.30 7.79 -32.43
N GLU A 115 -26.98 7.18 -33.58
CA GLU A 115 -25.83 6.26 -33.70
C GLU A 115 -24.49 6.98 -33.50
N LEU A 116 -24.34 8.18 -34.07
CA LEU A 116 -23.13 8.98 -33.89
C LEU A 116 -22.94 9.39 -32.42
N LYS A 117 -24.02 9.72 -31.71
CA LYS A 117 -23.98 10.00 -30.26
C LYS A 117 -23.59 8.75 -29.45
N LYS A 118 -24.06 7.57 -29.85
CA LYS A 118 -23.71 6.29 -29.21
C LYS A 118 -22.23 5.96 -29.38
N LYS A 119 -21.69 6.08 -30.61
CA LYS A 119 -20.26 5.88 -30.88
C LYS A 119 -19.36 6.86 -30.12
N ARG A 120 -19.74 8.16 -30.05
CA ARG A 120 -19.03 9.15 -29.22
C ARG A 120 -19.01 8.78 -27.73
N LYS A 121 -20.12 8.21 -27.22
CA LYS A 121 -20.18 7.73 -25.84
C LYS A 121 -19.26 6.53 -25.63
N GLN A 122 -19.25 5.57 -26.56
CA GLN A 122 -18.36 4.41 -26.51
C GLN A 122 -16.88 4.82 -26.52
N LEU A 123 -16.50 5.79 -27.36
CA LEU A 123 -15.14 6.34 -27.38
C LEU A 123 -14.75 6.93 -26.02
N LYS A 124 -15.63 7.76 -25.43
CA LYS A 124 -15.38 8.32 -24.11
C LYS A 124 -15.25 7.24 -23.04
N GLU A 125 -16.09 6.21 -23.08
CA GLU A 125 -16.04 5.10 -22.13
C GLU A 125 -14.76 4.28 -22.27
N LEU A 126 -14.28 4.09 -23.51
CA LEU A 126 -13.01 3.42 -23.82
C LEU A 126 -11.82 4.20 -23.27
N GLU A 127 -11.80 5.53 -23.44
CA GLU A 127 -10.79 6.43 -22.87
C GLU A 127 -10.80 6.39 -21.33
N GLU A 128 -11.98 6.44 -20.70
CA GLU A 128 -12.11 6.31 -19.26
C GLU A 128 -11.65 4.93 -18.74
N HIS A 129 -11.85 3.87 -19.52
CA HIS A 129 -11.37 2.53 -19.18
C HIS A 129 -9.85 2.42 -19.34
N ARG A 130 -9.28 3.02 -20.39
CA ARG A 130 -7.84 3.15 -20.59
C ARG A 130 -7.17 3.84 -19.40
N ASP A 131 -7.68 4.99 -18.98
CA ASP A 131 -7.08 5.75 -17.87
C ASP A 131 -7.17 4.99 -16.54
N LYS A 132 -8.28 4.29 -16.29
CA LYS A 132 -8.43 3.43 -15.11
C LYS A 132 -7.53 2.20 -15.16
N LEU A 133 -7.32 1.62 -16.34
CA LEU A 133 -6.41 0.49 -16.50
C LEU A 133 -4.97 0.92 -16.20
N GLN A 134 -4.58 2.09 -16.71
CA GLN A 134 -3.29 2.70 -16.40
C GLN A 134 -3.12 2.94 -14.88
N GLU A 135 -4.16 3.44 -14.18
CA GLU A 135 -4.12 3.57 -12.71
C GLU A 135 -3.89 2.21 -12.02
N TYR A 136 -4.60 1.17 -12.45
CA TYR A 136 -4.45 -0.17 -11.89
C TYR A 136 -3.07 -0.77 -12.14
N ASP A 137 -2.46 -0.52 -13.29
CA ASP A 137 -1.12 -1.00 -13.63
C ASP A 137 -0.01 -0.31 -12.79
N CYS A 138 -0.25 0.90 -12.27
CA CYS A 138 0.67 1.58 -11.35
C CYS A 138 0.59 1.08 -9.89
N HIS A 139 -0.51 0.43 -9.47
CA HIS A 139 -0.68 -0.02 -8.09
C HIS A 139 0.30 -1.12 -7.66
N PRO A 140 0.60 -2.16 -8.48
CA PRO A 140 1.61 -3.16 -8.16
C PRO A 140 2.98 -2.56 -7.81
N GLU A 141 3.43 -1.55 -8.56
CA GLU A 141 4.70 -0.86 -8.30
C GLU A 141 4.70 -0.16 -6.93
N THR A 142 3.57 0.47 -6.58
CA THR A 142 3.44 1.10 -5.26
C THR A 142 3.34 0.05 -4.16
N LEU A 143 2.57 -1.03 -4.34
CA LEU A 143 2.37 -2.08 -3.34
C LEU A 143 3.64 -2.89 -3.07
N GLN A 144 4.48 -3.13 -4.08
CA GLN A 144 5.67 -4.00 -4.00
C GLN A 144 5.30 -5.39 -3.47
N GLU A 145 5.75 -5.78 -2.28
CA GLU A 145 5.38 -7.04 -1.60
C GLU A 145 4.21 -6.86 -0.60
N ARG A 146 3.76 -5.62 -0.37
CA ARG A 146 2.79 -5.27 0.67
C ARG A 146 1.36 -5.57 0.24
N ASN A 147 0.47 -5.78 1.20
CA ASN A 147 -0.95 -6.05 0.93
C ASN A 147 -1.82 -4.78 0.82
N SER A 148 -1.34 -3.65 1.33
CA SER A 148 -2.06 -2.39 1.34
C SER A 148 -1.12 -1.19 1.41
N TYR A 149 -1.63 -0.02 1.04
CA TYR A 149 -0.98 1.27 1.32
C TYR A 149 -2.03 2.39 1.50
N SER A 150 -1.62 3.52 2.11
CA SER A 150 -2.48 4.71 2.20
C SER A 150 -2.34 5.61 0.97
N LYS A 151 -3.45 6.18 0.49
CA LYS A 151 -3.43 7.09 -0.67
C LYS A 151 -2.59 8.35 -0.43
N THR A 152 -2.56 8.85 0.82
CA THR A 152 -1.82 10.09 1.17
C THR A 152 -0.37 9.83 1.58
N ASP A 153 -0.11 8.65 2.15
CA ASP A 153 1.23 8.22 2.54
C ASP A 153 1.47 6.81 1.99
N LYS A 154 2.11 6.74 0.82
CA LYS A 154 2.28 5.49 0.08
C LYS A 154 3.17 4.48 0.81
N ASP A 155 3.98 4.91 1.79
CA ASP A 155 4.87 4.03 2.54
C ASP A 155 4.15 3.36 3.74
N ALA A 156 3.09 3.98 4.26
CA ALA A 156 2.32 3.47 5.38
C ALA A 156 1.41 2.30 4.99
N THR A 157 1.35 1.28 5.84
CA THR A 157 0.45 0.13 5.68
C THR A 157 -0.62 0.10 6.74
N PHE A 158 -1.72 -0.58 6.46
CA PHE A 158 -2.81 -0.70 7.43
C PHE A 158 -2.51 -1.80 8.44
N MET A 159 -2.47 -1.42 9.71
CA MET A 159 -2.19 -2.32 10.82
C MET A 159 -3.14 -2.08 11.98
N ARG A 160 -3.27 -3.10 12.84
CA ARG A 160 -3.98 -2.98 14.12
C ARG A 160 -3.07 -2.26 15.11
N MET A 161 -3.50 -1.09 15.57
CA MET A 161 -2.77 -0.32 16.57
C MET A 161 -3.08 -0.84 17.97
N LYS A 162 -2.13 -0.66 18.91
CA LYS A 162 -2.37 -0.92 20.34
C LYS A 162 -3.39 0.08 20.90
N GLU A 163 -3.26 1.35 20.52
CA GLU A 163 -4.17 2.42 20.93
C GLU A 163 -5.35 2.54 19.96
N ASP A 164 -6.44 1.87 20.32
CA ASP A 164 -7.74 1.96 19.66
C ASP A 164 -8.72 2.79 20.51
N ALA A 165 -8.55 4.12 20.48
CA ALA A 165 -9.39 5.06 21.21
C ALA A 165 -10.89 4.93 20.89
N MET A 166 -11.23 4.48 19.67
CA MET A 166 -12.62 4.30 19.22
C MET A 166 -13.16 2.90 19.51
N ARG A 167 -12.31 1.94 19.91
CA ARG A 167 -12.63 0.52 20.18
C ARG A 167 -13.41 -0.15 19.06
N ASN A 168 -13.26 0.32 17.82
CA ASN A 168 -13.98 -0.22 16.67
C ASN A 168 -13.15 -1.28 15.93
N GLY A 169 -11.92 -1.55 16.37
CA GLY A 169 -11.02 -2.47 15.72
C GLY A 169 -10.67 -2.02 14.30
N GLN A 170 -10.73 -0.75 13.98
CA GLN A 170 -10.36 -0.30 12.64
C GLN A 170 -8.84 -0.34 12.49
N THR A 171 -8.35 -0.86 11.36
CA THR A 171 -6.94 -0.73 11.02
C THR A 171 -6.63 0.71 10.67
N LYS A 172 -5.46 1.18 11.10
CA LYS A 172 -4.99 2.53 10.81
C LYS A 172 -3.70 2.46 9.99
N PRO A 173 -3.43 3.48 9.15
CA PRO A 173 -2.15 3.58 8.48
C PRO A 173 -1.05 3.78 9.52
N GLY A 174 0.00 2.99 9.45
CA GLY A 174 1.09 3.06 10.39
C GLY A 174 2.35 2.39 9.88
N TYR A 175 3.34 2.36 10.77
CA TYR A 175 4.61 1.70 10.57
C TYR A 175 4.91 0.83 11.79
N ASN A 176 5.52 -0.33 11.54
CA ASN A 176 6.04 -1.16 12.59
C ASN A 176 7.51 -0.81 12.81
N LEU A 177 7.80 -0.09 13.89
CA LEU A 177 9.13 0.37 14.26
C LEU A 177 9.79 -0.67 15.16
N GLN A 178 10.88 -1.26 14.70
CA GLN A 178 11.79 -2.03 15.55
C GLN A 178 12.93 -1.13 16.00
N ILE A 179 13.32 -1.26 17.26
CA ILE A 179 14.37 -0.48 17.89
C ILE A 179 15.33 -1.44 18.59
N GLY A 180 16.62 -1.22 18.37
CA GLY A 180 17.72 -1.87 19.07
C GLY A 180 18.26 -0.92 20.13
N THR A 181 18.55 -1.44 21.31
CA THR A 181 19.08 -0.64 22.43
C THR A 181 20.26 -1.33 23.12
N GLU A 182 21.17 -0.51 23.65
CA GLU A 182 22.28 -0.92 24.51
C GLU A 182 22.57 0.21 25.50
N ASN A 183 22.73 -0.11 26.80
CA ASN A 183 23.06 0.89 27.84
C ASN A 183 22.17 2.16 27.79
N GLN A 184 20.86 1.99 27.57
CA GLN A 184 19.87 3.08 27.46
C GLN A 184 20.01 3.97 26.21
N PHE A 185 20.92 3.64 25.28
CA PHE A 185 21.01 4.27 23.97
C PHE A 185 20.27 3.44 22.92
N ILE A 186 19.70 4.14 21.93
CA ILE A 186 19.18 3.50 20.72
C ILE A 186 20.37 3.25 19.78
N THR A 187 20.59 1.98 19.43
CA THR A 187 21.69 1.52 18.59
C THR A 187 21.26 1.19 17.17
N ASP A 188 20.02 0.76 16.96
CA ASP A 188 19.47 0.56 15.62
C ASP A 188 17.97 0.88 15.59
N PHE A 189 17.47 1.17 14.40
CA PHE A 189 16.04 1.32 14.14
C PHE A 189 15.73 0.92 12.71
N ALA A 190 14.55 0.34 12.51
CA ALA A 190 14.00 0.09 11.18
C ALA A 190 12.47 0.16 11.19
N LEU A 191 11.91 0.61 10.06
CA LEU A 191 10.48 0.69 9.84
C LEU A 191 10.05 -0.40 8.87
N PHE A 192 9.10 -1.22 9.31
CA PHE A 192 8.56 -2.33 8.54
C PHE A 192 7.10 -2.08 8.14
N PRO A 193 6.72 -2.48 6.93
CA PRO A 193 5.33 -2.47 6.49
C PRO A 193 4.51 -3.61 7.11
N ASN A 194 5.15 -4.58 7.77
CA ASN A 194 4.52 -5.76 8.32
C ASN A 194 3.72 -5.42 9.58
N PRO A 195 2.44 -5.81 9.68
CA PRO A 195 1.61 -5.53 10.86
C PRO A 195 2.03 -6.37 12.08
N THR A 196 2.78 -7.45 11.90
CA THR A 196 3.27 -8.33 12.97
C THR A 196 4.79 -8.42 12.93
N ASP A 197 5.40 -8.69 14.08
CA ASP A 197 6.85 -8.64 14.25
C ASP A 197 7.56 -9.90 13.73
N THR A 198 6.79 -10.94 13.40
CA THR A 198 7.26 -12.27 12.98
C THR A 198 8.25 -12.26 11.82
N LEU A 199 8.10 -11.31 10.88
CA LEU A 199 8.96 -11.21 9.69
C LEU A 199 9.98 -10.06 9.80
N THR A 200 10.05 -9.37 10.93
CA THR A 200 10.84 -8.14 11.08
C THR A 200 12.25 -8.40 11.62
N LEU A 201 12.44 -9.47 12.39
CA LEU A 201 13.72 -9.73 13.08
C LEU A 201 14.90 -9.95 12.13
N ILE A 202 14.74 -10.80 11.11
CA ILE A 202 15.82 -11.09 10.16
C ILE A 202 16.23 -9.84 9.39
N PRO A 203 15.30 -9.08 8.75
CA PRO A 203 15.63 -7.81 8.13
C PRO A 203 16.25 -6.79 9.09
N PHE A 204 15.82 -6.78 10.36
CA PHE A 204 16.36 -5.86 11.37
C PHE A 204 17.81 -6.18 11.74
N LEU A 205 18.16 -7.46 11.94
CA LEU A 205 19.56 -7.84 12.17
C LEU A 205 20.44 -7.57 10.93
N GLN A 206 19.88 -7.68 9.73
CA GLN A 206 20.56 -7.28 8.50
C GLN A 206 20.78 -5.76 8.45
N SER A 207 19.85 -4.92 8.93
CA SER A 207 20.07 -3.48 9.00
C SER A 207 21.22 -3.13 9.93
N PHE A 208 21.32 -3.79 11.08
CA PHE A 208 22.45 -3.63 11.99
C PHE A 208 23.78 -3.95 11.30
N SER A 209 23.86 -5.11 10.63
CA SER A 209 25.06 -5.52 9.90
C SER A 209 25.44 -4.53 8.80
N ASN A 210 24.47 -3.96 8.10
CA ASN A 210 24.72 -2.99 7.04
C ASN A 210 25.18 -1.63 7.57
N ARG A 211 24.85 -1.28 8.82
CA ARG A 211 25.26 0.00 9.43
C ARG A 211 26.67 -0.06 10.02
N TYR A 212 27.04 -1.21 10.59
CA TYR A 212 28.24 -1.35 11.41
C TYR A 212 29.27 -2.35 10.85
N ASP A 213 28.99 -2.93 9.67
CA ASP A 213 29.80 -3.94 9.01
C ASP A 213 30.13 -5.16 9.90
N ARG A 214 29.24 -5.47 10.85
CA ARG A 214 29.37 -6.59 11.78
C ARG A 214 28.02 -6.97 12.39
N MET A 215 27.94 -8.18 12.92
CA MET A 215 26.79 -8.65 13.72
C MET A 215 27.02 -8.39 15.22
N PRO A 216 25.95 -8.22 16.02
CA PRO A 216 26.09 -8.26 17.47
C PRO A 216 26.46 -9.69 17.92
N ILE A 217 27.28 -9.80 18.95
CA ILE A 217 27.65 -11.09 19.56
C ILE A 217 26.42 -11.74 20.20
N ARG A 218 25.55 -10.93 20.79
CA ARG A 218 24.31 -11.38 21.41
C ARG A 218 23.17 -10.42 21.07
N TRP A 219 22.01 -10.98 20.77
CA TRP A 219 20.78 -10.22 20.61
C TRP A 219 19.68 -10.84 21.48
N LEU A 220 18.85 -9.98 22.07
CA LEU A 220 17.83 -10.35 23.03
C LEU A 220 16.52 -9.63 22.67
N LEU A 221 15.46 -10.40 22.45
CA LEU A 221 14.11 -9.83 22.37
C LEU A 221 13.67 -9.42 23.77
N ILE A 222 13.27 -8.17 23.95
CA ILE A 222 12.68 -7.71 25.19
C ILE A 222 11.27 -8.32 25.27
N PRO A 223 10.99 -9.21 26.24
CA PRO A 223 9.66 -9.78 26.37
C PRO A 223 8.67 -8.67 26.73
N ALA A 224 7.51 -8.65 26.07
CA ALA A 224 6.41 -7.77 26.44
C ALA A 224 6.07 -8.01 27.92
N MET A 225 6.36 -7.03 28.79
CA MET A 225 5.92 -7.09 30.18
C MET A 225 4.40 -7.15 30.19
N ALA A 226 3.85 -8.29 30.59
CA ALA A 226 2.42 -8.39 30.91
C ALA A 226 2.13 -7.34 31.99
N PRO A 227 1.07 -6.52 31.86
CA PRO A 227 0.69 -5.59 32.90
C PRO A 227 0.40 -6.41 34.15
N LYS A 228 1.24 -6.29 35.18
CA LYS A 228 0.92 -6.83 36.51
C LYS A 228 -0.38 -6.17 36.93
N ARG A 229 -1.47 -6.93 36.97
CA ARG A 229 -2.71 -6.50 37.64
C ARG A 229 -2.34 -6.20 39.08
N ILE A 230 -2.15 -4.93 39.41
CA ILE A 230 -2.18 -4.49 40.79
C ILE A 230 -3.65 -4.55 41.19
N THR A 231 -4.10 -5.71 41.69
CA THR A 231 -5.36 -5.78 42.41
C THR A 231 -5.13 -5.10 43.76
N ALA A 232 -5.42 -3.80 43.84
CA ALA A 232 -5.56 -3.13 45.12
C ALA A 232 -6.78 -3.74 45.84
N SER A 233 -6.55 -4.70 46.73
CA SER A 233 -7.57 -5.11 47.70
C SER A 233 -7.69 -3.98 48.72
N CYS A 234 -8.64 -3.08 48.50
CA CYS A 234 -9.03 -2.08 49.48
C CYS A 234 -9.83 -2.79 50.60
N PRO A 235 -9.34 -2.83 51.87
CA PRO A 235 -10.11 -3.41 52.94
C PRO A 235 -11.29 -2.49 53.26
N LYS A 236 -12.52 -2.98 53.11
CA LYS A 236 -13.73 -2.27 53.51
C LYS A 236 -13.76 -2.16 55.03
N THR A 237 -13.33 -1.03 55.59
CA THR A 237 -13.65 -0.67 56.97
C THR A 237 -15.12 -0.27 57.06
N ALA A 238 -15.91 -1.06 57.75
CA ALA A 238 -17.32 -0.81 58.00
C ALA A 238 -17.49 0.39 58.94
N TRP A 239 -18.17 1.43 58.47
CA TRP A 239 -18.63 2.55 59.29
C TRP A 239 -19.93 2.12 60.00
N LYS A 240 -19.95 2.11 61.33
CA LYS A 240 -21.18 1.97 62.12
C LYS A 240 -21.67 3.38 62.50
N PRO A 241 -22.91 3.76 62.18
CA PRO A 241 -23.48 4.99 62.69
C PRO A 241 -23.88 4.83 64.17
N THR A 242 -23.74 5.95 64.89
CA THR A 242 -24.21 6.14 66.27
C THR A 242 -25.69 6.47 66.29
#